data_AF-A0A699ISM0-F1
#
_entry.id   AF-A0A699ISM0-F1
#
_cell.length_a   1.000
_cell.length_b   1.000
_cell.length_c   1.000
_cell.angle_alpha   90.00
_cell.angle_beta   90.00
_cell.angle_gamma   90.00
#
_symmetry.space_group_name_H-M   'P 1'
#
loop_
_entity.id
_entity.type
_entity.pdbx_description
1 polymer ?
#
loop_
_entity_poly.entity_id
_entity_poly.type
_entity_poly.pdbx_seq_one_letter_code
_entity_poly.pdbx_strand_id
1 'polypeptide(L)'
;ELSELLLMVCEWLVSKVIRVAIAKGFRNVILKIDSNILVGAFLHNKELICCSFTSCSWSFVRREGNRVAHELARRALCDNVDEVYDGFVPPLVDSWVLNDLMYL
;
A
#
# COMPACT_ATOMS: atom_id res chain seq x y z
N GLU A 1 19.97 -3.87 13.98
CA GLU A 1 19.30 -5.20 14.06
C GLU A 1 17.78 -5.14 13.92
N LEU A 2 16.98 -4.86 14.96
CA LEU A 2 15.50 -4.84 14.83
C LEU A 2 14.96 -3.76 13.87
N SER A 3 15.60 -2.59 13.82
CA SER A 3 15.23 -1.50 12.90
C SER A 3 15.56 -1.80 11.44
N GLU A 4 16.65 -2.54 11.18
CA GLU A 4 17.08 -2.92 9.83
C GLU A 4 16.19 -4.03 9.27
N LEU A 5 15.87 -5.04 10.09
CA LEU A 5 14.90 -6.08 9.72
C LEU A 5 13.53 -5.46 9.39
N LEU A 6 13.07 -4.51 10.21
CA LEU A 6 11.81 -3.82 9.96
C LEU A 6 11.84 -3.01 8.65
N LEU A 7 12.94 -2.32 8.36
CA LEU A 7 13.12 -1.59 7.11
C LEU A 7 13.13 -2.53 5.89
N MET A 8 13.85 -3.66 5.96
CA MET A 8 13.88 -4.65 4.88
C MET A 8 12.49 -5.23 4.58
N VAL A 9 11.70 -5.52 5.62
CA VAL A 9 10.30 -5.98 5.45
C VAL A 9 9.46 -4.90 4.78
N CYS A 10 9.61 -3.64 5.19
CA CYS A 10 8.91 -2.51 4.59
C CYS A 10 9.29 -2.30 3.12
N GLU A 11 10.57 -2.39 2.77
CA GLU A 11 11.04 -2.28 1.39
C GLU A 11 10.49 -3.41 0.51
N TRP A 12 10.48 -4.64 1.04
CA TRP A 12 9.92 -5.78 0.35
C TRP A 12 8.40 -5.62 0.10
N LEU A 13 7.65 -5.13 1.10
CA LEU A 13 6.21 -4.85 0.96
C LEU A 13 5.94 -3.81 -0.14
N VAL A 14 6.68 -2.70 -0.14
CA VAL A 14 6.58 -1.66 -1.17
C VAL A 14 6.90 -2.26 -2.54
N SER A 15 7.99 -3.02 -2.67
CA SER A 15 8.37 -3.66 -3.94
C SER A 15 7.29 -4.61 -4.46
N LYS A 16 6.67 -5.40 -3.59
CA LYS A 16 5.59 -6.33 -3.96
C LYS A 16 4.40 -5.60 -4.57
N VAL A 17 3.92 -4.54 -3.92
CA VAL A 17 2.79 -3.73 -4.41
C VAL A 17 3.13 -3.05 -5.73
N ILE A 18 4.33 -2.48 -5.86
CA ILE A 18 4.79 -1.82 -7.09
C ILE A 18 4.87 -2.81 -8.26
N ARG A 19 5.39 -4.02 -8.04
CA ARG A 19 5.44 -5.07 -9.09
C ARG A 19 4.06 -5.46 -9.58
N VAL A 20 3.08 -5.61 -8.68
CA VAL A 20 1.69 -5.87 -9.07
C VAL A 20 1.13 -4.72 -9.89
N ALA A 21 1.37 -3.47 -9.49
CA ALA A 21 0.91 -2.31 -10.22
C ALA A 21 1.51 -2.21 -11.65
N ILE A 22 2.80 -2.50 -11.79
CA ILE A 22 3.48 -2.57 -13.09
C ILE A 22 2.90 -3.69 -13.96
N ALA A 23 2.72 -4.89 -13.39
CA ALA A 23 2.17 -6.05 -14.11
C ALA A 23 0.74 -5.80 -14.61
N LYS A 24 -0.03 -4.96 -13.91
CA LYS A 24 -1.38 -4.53 -14.30
C LYS A 24 -1.38 -3.40 -15.33
N GLY A 25 -0.22 -2.84 -15.66
CA GLY A 25 -0.09 -1.77 -16.65
C GLY A 25 -0.54 -0.39 -16.15
N PHE A 26 -0.62 -0.18 -14.82
CA PHE A 26 -0.87 1.14 -14.28
C PHE A 26 0.27 2.08 -14.68
N ARG A 27 -0.09 3.28 -15.16
CA ARG A 27 0.87 4.31 -15.58
C ARG A 27 0.95 5.48 -14.61
N ASN A 28 -0.12 5.71 -13.85
CA ASN A 28 -0.23 6.77 -12.86
C ASN A 28 -0.62 6.13 -11.53
N VAL A 29 0.23 6.27 -10.53
CA VAL A 29 0.03 5.66 -9.20
C VAL A 29 0.13 6.69 -8.10
N ILE A 30 -0.74 6.57 -7.10
CA ILE A 30 -0.73 7.37 -5.88
C ILE A 30 -0.66 6.41 -4.70
N LEU A 31 0.45 6.45 -3.97
CA LEU A 31 0.66 5.61 -2.79
C LEU A 31 0.13 6.33 -1.54
N LYS A 32 -0.97 5.84 -0.98
CA LYS A 32 -1.49 6.32 0.32
C LYS A 32 -0.94 5.44 1.43
N ILE A 33 -0.21 6.03 2.38
CA ILE A 33 0.53 5.30 3.42
C ILE A 33 0.24 5.92 4.79
N ASP A 34 -0.05 5.12 5.81
CA ASP A 34 -0.27 5.57 7.21
C ASP A 34 0.90 5.22 8.15
N SER A 35 2.02 4.72 7.61
CA SER A 35 3.23 4.37 8.35
C SER A 35 4.45 5.17 7.89
N ASN A 36 5.06 5.91 8.81
CA ASN A 36 6.30 6.66 8.56
C ASN A 36 7.47 5.77 8.11
N ILE A 37 7.51 4.53 8.58
CA ILE A 37 8.58 3.59 8.23
C ILE A 37 8.42 3.13 6.77
N LEU A 38 7.18 2.87 6.34
CA LEU A 38 6.89 2.55 4.93
C LEU A 38 7.15 3.74 4.01
N VAL A 39 6.87 4.97 4.47
CA VAL A 39 7.26 6.19 3.73
C VAL A 39 8.78 6.25 3.57
N GLY A 40 9.54 5.97 4.63
CA GLY A 40 11.01 5.91 4.57
C GLY A 40 11.51 4.88 3.56
N ALA A 41 10.97 3.66 3.59
CA ALA A 41 11.29 2.58 2.64
C ALA A 41 10.95 2.95 1.18
N PHE A 42 9.82 3.62 0.97
CA PHE A 42 9.44 4.15 -0.33
C PHE A 42 10.41 5.22 -0.81
N LEU A 43 10.75 6.19 0.05
CA LEU A 43 11.66 7.28 -0.29
C LEU A 43 13.06 6.77 -0.64
N HIS A 44 13.53 5.74 0.06
CA HIS A 44 14.80 5.08 -0.23
C HIS A 44 14.84 4.49 -1.65
N ASN A 45 13.72 3.94 -2.12
CA ASN A 45 13.61 3.30 -3.44
C ASN A 45 12.89 4.18 -4.49
N LYS A 46 12.68 5.47 -4.20
CA LYS A 46 11.78 6.33 -4.96
C LYS A 46 12.15 6.42 -6.43
N GLU A 47 13.45 6.54 -6.75
CA GLU A 47 13.88 6.70 -8.15
C GLU A 47 13.51 5.48 -8.99
N LEU A 48 13.82 4.27 -8.51
CA LEU A 48 13.49 3.01 -9.19
C LEU A 48 11.97 2.86 -9.38
N ILE A 49 11.20 3.21 -8.35
CA ILE A 49 9.74 3.12 -8.40
C ILE A 49 9.17 4.15 -9.38
N CYS A 50 9.58 5.42 -9.27
CA CYS A 50 9.09 6.49 -10.13
C CYS A 50 9.46 6.29 -11.61
N CYS A 51 10.62 5.69 -11.91
CA CYS A 51 10.98 5.35 -13.29
C CYS A 51 10.07 4.28 -13.94
N SER A 52 9.33 3.52 -13.13
CA SER A 52 8.42 2.48 -13.62
C SER A 52 7.05 3.03 -14.03
N PHE A 53 6.75 4.29 -13.72
CA PHE A 53 5.45 4.92 -13.97
C PHE A 53 5.60 6.24 -14.72
N THR A 54 4.55 6.65 -15.44
CA THR A 54 4.47 7.99 -16.05
C THR A 54 4.25 9.06 -14.97
N SER A 55 3.46 8.73 -13.95
CA SER A 55 3.31 9.57 -12.76
C SER A 55 3.30 8.69 -11.51
N CYS A 56 4.09 9.05 -10.52
CA CYS A 56 4.13 8.36 -9.23
C CYS A 56 4.21 9.41 -8.13
N SER A 57 3.16 9.49 -7.31
CA SER A 57 3.12 10.35 -6.13
C SER A 57 2.79 9.52 -4.90
N TRP A 58 3.00 10.11 -3.72
CA TRP A 58 2.66 9.49 -2.46
C TRP A 58 2.05 10.53 -1.53
N SER A 59 1.20 10.08 -0.60
CA SER A 59 0.66 10.90 0.46
C SER A 59 0.62 10.13 1.76
N PHE A 60 1.05 10.81 2.83
CA PHE A 60 0.84 10.30 4.18
C PHE A 60 -0.60 10.58 4.59
N VAL A 61 -1.33 9.54 4.97
CA VAL A 61 -2.74 9.61 5.39
C VAL A 61 -2.85 9.19 6.85
N ARG A 62 -3.84 9.74 7.56
CA ARG A 62 -4.20 9.23 8.88
C ARG A 62 -4.75 7.81 8.76
N ARG A 63 -4.68 7.01 9.82
CA ARG A 63 -5.19 5.64 9.84
C ARG A 63 -6.67 5.56 9.41
N GLU A 64 -7.51 6.51 9.81
CA GLU A 64 -8.89 6.62 9.30
C GLU A 64 -8.98 6.68 7.77
N GLY A 65 -8.09 7.44 7.11
CA GLY A 65 -8.02 7.54 5.65
C GLY A 65 -7.29 6.37 4.98
N ASN A 66 -6.84 5.38 5.76
CA ASN A 66 -6.28 4.12 5.30
C ASN A 66 -6.99 2.91 5.96
N ARG A 67 -8.21 3.10 6.45
CA ARG A 67 -8.90 2.13 7.32
C ARG A 67 -9.17 0.81 6.60
N VAL A 68 -9.48 0.87 5.30
CA VAL A 68 -9.67 -0.32 4.46
C VAL A 68 -8.40 -1.16 4.39
N ALA A 69 -7.26 -0.55 4.04
CA ALA A 69 -5.99 -1.25 3.95
C ALA A 69 -5.56 -1.79 5.33
N HIS A 70 -5.80 -1.04 6.40
CA HIS A 70 -5.51 -1.48 7.76
C HIS A 70 -6.30 -2.75 8.13
N GLU A 71 -7.59 -2.79 7.84
CA GLU A 71 -8.43 -3.94 8.15
C GLU A 71 -8.11 -5.15 7.28
N LEU A 72 -7.81 -4.93 5.99
CA LEU A 72 -7.34 -5.99 5.09
C LEU A 72 -6.04 -6.62 5.60
N ALA A 73 -5.08 -5.80 6.03
CA ALA A 73 -3.83 -6.28 6.62
C ALA A 73 -4.07 -7.03 7.94
N ARG A 74 -4.96 -6.53 8.80
CA ARG A 74 -5.33 -7.20 10.06
C ARG A 74 -5.92 -8.59 9.81
N ARG A 75 -6.72 -8.73 8.76
CA ARG A 75 -7.37 -10.00 8.40
C ARG A 75 -6.39 -10.98 7.76
N ALA A 76 -5.55 -10.50 6.85
CA ALA A 76 -4.46 -11.27 6.27
C ALA A 76 -3.52 -11.85 7.35
N LEU A 77 -3.27 -11.08 8.43
CA LEU A 77 -2.54 -11.58 9.60
C LEU A 77 -3.27 -12.71 10.34
N CYS A 78 -4.59 -12.64 10.49
CA CYS A 78 -5.38 -13.71 11.11
C CYS A 78 -5.40 -14.98 10.27
N ASP A 79 -5.49 -14.82 8.94
CA ASP A 79 -5.58 -15.93 8.00
C ASP A 79 -4.20 -16.49 7.60
N ASN A 80 -3.11 -15.85 8.07
CA ASN A 80 -1.72 -16.14 7.72
C ASN A 80 -1.48 -16.13 6.20
N VAL A 81 -2.09 -15.15 5.53
CA VAL A 81 -2.04 -14.96 4.07
C VAL A 81 -1.22 -13.71 3.76
N ASP A 82 -0.42 -13.78 2.71
CA ASP A 82 0.38 -12.67 2.20
C ASP A 82 -0.05 -12.35 0.76
N GLU A 83 -1.13 -11.56 0.64
CA GLU A 83 -1.77 -11.25 -0.63
C GLU A 83 -1.90 -9.75 -0.89
N VAL A 84 -1.87 -9.37 -2.17
CA VAL A 84 -2.19 -8.02 -2.64
C VAL A 84 -3.62 -8.03 -3.13
N TYR A 85 -4.48 -7.28 -2.44
CA TYR A 85 -5.88 -7.12 -2.83
C TYR A 85 -5.99 -6.15 -4.02
N ASP A 86 -6.54 -6.64 -5.13
CA ASP A 86 -6.74 -5.87 -6.36
C ASP A 86 -8.21 -5.88 -6.76
N GLY A 87 -8.92 -4.78 -6.46
CA GLY A 87 -10.35 -4.60 -6.78
C GLY A 87 -11.32 -5.46 -5.96
N PHE A 88 -10.85 -6.50 -5.27
CA PHE A 88 -11.67 -7.30 -4.37
C PHE A 88 -11.68 -6.71 -2.94
N VAL A 89 -12.88 -6.40 -2.48
CA VAL A 89 -13.15 -5.81 -1.17
C VAL A 89 -14.07 -6.78 -0.42
N PRO A 90 -13.63 -7.40 0.69
CA PRO A 90 -14.49 -8.26 1.49
C PRO A 90 -15.76 -7.50 1.94
N PRO A 91 -16.94 -8.13 1.98
CA PRO A 91 -18.21 -7.46 2.31
C PRO A 91 -18.20 -6.66 3.62
N LEU A 92 -17.35 -7.08 4.58
CA LEU A 92 -17.19 -6.44 5.88
C LEU A 92 -16.61 -5.02 5.81
N VAL A 93 -15.78 -4.74 4.79
CA VAL A 93 -15.11 -3.45 4.60
C VAL A 93 -15.69 -2.64 3.43
N ASP A 94 -16.72 -3.19 2.77
CA ASP A 94 -17.38 -2.60 1.60
C ASP A 94 -18.02 -1.24 1.92
N SER A 95 -18.65 -1.13 3.10
CA SER A 95 -19.18 0.14 3.60
C SER A 95 -18.11 1.23 3.78
N TRP A 96 -16.85 0.87 4.03
CA TRP A 96 -15.76 1.85 4.18
C TRP A 96 -15.17 2.23 2.83
N VAL A 97 -15.08 1.30 1.89
CA VAL A 97 -14.68 1.58 0.50
C VAL A 97 -15.66 2.53 -0.17
N LEU A 98 -16.97 2.33 0.02
CA LEU A 98 -17.99 3.25 -0.49
C LEU A 98 -17.84 4.65 0.09
N ASN A 99 -17.49 4.78 1.37
CA ASN A 99 -17.19 6.10 1.96
C ASN A 99 -15.92 6.70 1.33
N ASP A 100 -14.84 5.95 1.18
CA ASP A 100 -13.61 6.45 0.55
C ASP A 100 -13.83 6.93 -0.89
N LEU A 101 -14.73 6.28 -1.64
CA LEU A 101 -15.09 6.69 -3.01
C LEU A 101 -16.00 7.93 -3.06
N MET A 102 -16.86 8.12 -2.06
CA MET A 102 -17.79 9.27 -2.01
C MET A 102 -17.11 10.57 -1.55
N TYR A 103 -15.91 10.48 -0.94
CA TYR A 103 -15.13 11.62 -0.47
C TYR A 103 -13.82 11.83 -1.25
N LEU A 104 -13.65 11.16 -2.40
CA LEU A 104 -12.58 11.39 -3.39
C LEU A 104 -13.01 12.42 -4.43
#